data_AF-A0A967P416-F1
#
_entry.id   AF-A0A967P416-F1
#
_cell.length_a   1.000
_cell.length_b   1.000
_cell.length_c   1.000
_cell.angle_alpha   90.00
_cell.angle_beta   90.00
_cell.angle_gamma   90.00
#
_symmetry.space_group_name_H-M   'P 1'
#
loop_
_entity.id
_entity.type
_entity.pdbx_description
1 polymer ?
#
loop_
_entity_poly.entity_id
_entity_poly.type
_entity_poly.pdbx_seq_one_letter_code
_entity_poly.pdbx_strand_id
1 'polypeptide(L)'
;LEGRFRYVNQAAAALAGYSAEELVGKPLREFIGETMTDPELYYQRYEQRLEGQEAPTQYEARIRRRDGSMIDVIMSVTAIRMGG
;
A
#
# COMPACT_ATOMS: atom_id res chain seq x y z
N LEU A 1 -13.07 0.59 6.46
CA LEU A 1 -12.39 0.20 5.20
C LEU A 1 -11.45 -0.94 5.53
N GLU A 2 -11.60 -2.12 4.92
CA GLU A 2 -10.80 -3.33 5.23
C GLU A 2 -9.35 -3.28 4.70
N GLY A 3 -8.79 -2.10 4.45
CA GLY A 3 -7.42 -1.95 3.90
C GLY A 3 -7.22 -2.61 2.53
N ARG A 4 -8.24 -2.65 1.69
CA ARG A 4 -8.22 -3.29 0.36
C ARG A 4 -7.95 -2.28 -0.75
N PHE A 5 -7.32 -2.73 -1.84
CA PHE A 5 -7.21 -1.92 -3.05
C PHE A 5 -8.61 -1.64 -3.62
N ARG A 6 -8.96 -0.36 -3.74
CA ARG A 6 -10.18 0.06 -4.44
C ARG A 6 -9.93 0.36 -5.92
N TYR A 7 -8.70 0.78 -6.23
CA TYR A 7 -8.25 1.10 -7.57
C TYR A 7 -6.73 0.92 -7.62
N VAL A 8 -6.23 0.41 -8.73
CA VAL A 8 -4.80 0.33 -9.04
C VAL A 8 -4.65 0.70 -10.52
N ASN A 9 -3.73 1.60 -10.84
CA ASN A 9 -3.45 1.92 -12.24
C ASN A 9 -2.68 0.78 -12.92
N GLN A 10 -2.75 0.70 -14.25
CA GLN A 10 -2.13 -0.37 -15.02
C GLN A 10 -0.61 -0.44 -14.83
N ALA A 11 0.05 0.72 -14.68
CA ALA A 11 1.50 0.79 -14.48
C ALA A 11 1.94 0.17 -13.15
N ALA A 12 1.27 0.47 -12.04
CA ALA A 12 1.60 -0.12 -10.73
C ALA A 12 1.29 -1.63 -10.70
N ALA A 13 0.19 -2.04 -11.33
CA ALA A 13 -0.14 -3.46 -11.46
C ALA A 13 0.95 -4.21 -12.23
N ALA A 14 1.35 -3.69 -13.40
CA ALA A 14 2.42 -4.27 -14.21
C ALA A 14 3.77 -4.30 -13.47
N LEU A 15 4.10 -3.23 -12.72
CA LEU A 15 5.29 -3.18 -11.87
C LEU A 15 5.28 -4.32 -10.84
N ALA A 16 4.14 -4.57 -10.18
CA ALA A 16 3.98 -5.67 -9.23
C ALA A 16 3.86 -7.06 -9.89
N GLY A 17 3.67 -7.14 -11.21
CA GLY A 17 3.47 -8.39 -11.94
C GLY A 17 2.05 -8.94 -11.81
N TYR A 18 1.05 -8.07 -11.61
CA TYR A 18 -0.37 -8.41 -11.54
C TYR A 18 -1.18 -7.59 -12.56
N SER A 19 -2.39 -8.03 -12.87
CA SER A 19 -3.40 -7.17 -13.48
C SER A 19 -4.09 -6.30 -12.42
N ALA A 20 -4.73 -5.21 -12.83
CA ALA A 20 -5.45 -4.34 -11.90
C ALA A 20 -6.64 -5.09 -11.27
N GLU A 21 -7.30 -5.93 -12.06
CA GLU A 21 -8.44 -6.75 -11.69
C GLU A 21 -8.08 -7.77 -10.60
N GLU A 22 -6.87 -8.31 -10.63
CA GLU A 22 -6.38 -9.23 -9.61
C GLU A 22 -6.04 -8.52 -8.30
N LEU A 23 -5.65 -7.25 -8.35
CA LEU A 23 -5.28 -6.47 -7.16
C LEU A 23 -6.49 -5.85 -6.47
N VAL A 24 -7.46 -5.36 -7.22
CA VAL A 24 -8.67 -4.75 -6.67
C VAL A 24 -9.40 -5.76 -5.77
N GLY A 25 -9.75 -5.33 -4.56
CA GLY A 25 -10.36 -6.17 -3.53
C GLY A 25 -9.37 -7.00 -2.70
N LYS A 26 -8.11 -7.15 -3.10
CA LYS A 26 -7.09 -7.77 -2.24
C LYS A 26 -6.66 -6.83 -1.11
N PRO A 27 -6.30 -7.38 0.07
CA PRO A 27 -5.82 -6.58 1.17
C PRO A 27 -4.39 -6.08 0.90
N LEU A 28 -4.15 -4.80 1.13
CA LEU A 28 -2.86 -4.12 0.89
C LEU A 28 -1.69 -4.77 1.64
N ARG A 29 -1.97 -5.35 2.82
CA ARG A 29 -0.98 -6.03 3.68
C ARG A 29 -0.31 -7.24 3.02
N GLU A 30 -0.94 -7.90 2.05
CA GLU A 30 -0.33 -9.02 1.31
C GLU A 30 0.83 -8.56 0.42
N PHE A 31 0.92 -7.26 0.13
CA PHE A 31 1.90 -6.69 -0.82
C PHE A 31 2.97 -5.84 -0.13
N ILE A 32 2.60 -5.18 0.97
CA ILE A 32 3.44 -4.22 1.72
C ILE A 32 3.77 -4.71 3.14
N GLY A 33 2.92 -5.58 3.72
CA GLY A 33 3.02 -5.93 5.14
C GLY A 33 4.23 -6.80 5.50
N GLU A 34 4.66 -7.68 4.61
CA GLU A 34 5.84 -8.55 4.82
C GLU A 34 7.17 -7.85 4.53
N THR A 35 7.11 -6.73 3.83
CA THR A 35 8.27 -6.07 3.22
C THR A 35 8.68 -4.82 3.99
N MET A 36 7.84 -4.36 4.91
CA MET A 36 8.19 -3.35 5.89
C MET A 36 9.00 -3.97 7.01
N THR A 37 10.19 -3.41 7.22
CA THR A 37 11.10 -3.76 8.32
C THR A 37 10.43 -3.70 9.69
N ASP A 38 9.39 -2.88 9.82
CA ASP A 38 8.58 -2.71 11.02
C ASP A 38 7.08 -2.64 10.66
N PRO A 39 6.35 -3.76 10.78
CA PRO A 39 4.90 -3.80 10.58
C PRO A 39 4.12 -2.94 11.59
N GLU A 40 4.62 -2.76 12.81
CA GLU A 40 3.95 -1.95 13.83
C GLU A 40 3.96 -0.48 13.42
N LEU A 41 5.09 0.00 12.92
CA LEU A 41 5.22 1.35 12.38
C LEU A 41 4.29 1.61 11.19
N TYR A 42 4.01 0.59 10.37
CA TYR A 42 3.00 0.70 9.30
C TYR A 42 1.61 0.98 9.86
N TYR A 43 1.17 0.15 10.82
CA TYR A 43 -0.16 0.26 11.41
C TYR A 43 -0.32 1.57 12.18
N GLN A 44 0.69 1.97 12.96
CA GLN A 44 0.69 3.26 13.65
C GLN A 44 0.52 4.42 12.66
N ARG A 45 1.29 4.44 11.57
CA ARG A 45 1.15 5.50 10.54
C ARG A 45 -0.18 5.42 9.81
N TYR A 46 -0.75 4.23 9.64
CA TYR A 46 -2.06 4.05 9.03
C TYR A 46 -3.16 4.63 9.93
N GLU A 47 -3.14 4.32 11.22
CA GLU A 47 -4.06 4.84 12.24
C GLU A 47 -3.94 6.36 12.39
N GLN A 48 -2.72 6.89 12.51
CA GLN A 48 -2.46 8.33 12.53
C GLN A 48 -3.13 9.04 11.35
N ARG A 49 -3.00 8.49 10.13
CA ARG A 49 -3.65 9.06 8.94
C ARG A 49 -5.17 9.00 8.99
N LEU A 50 -5.76 7.94 9.55
CA LEU A 50 -7.21 7.82 9.71
C LEU A 50 -7.76 8.82 10.74
N GLU A 51 -7.00 9.07 11.81
CA GLU A 51 -7.34 10.04 12.85
C GLU A 51 -7.05 11.50 12.44
N GLY A 52 -6.38 11.70 11.30
CA GLY A 52 -5.98 13.03 10.82
C GLY A 52 -4.75 13.61 11.54
N GLN A 53 -3.98 12.76 12.22
CA GLN A 53 -2.69 13.10 12.81
C GLN A 53 -1.60 13.17 11.73
N GLU A 54 -0.47 13.80 12.06
CA GLU A 54 0.70 13.84 11.18
C GLU A 54 1.35 12.45 11.08
N ALA A 55 1.54 11.99 9.85
CA ALA A 55 2.34 10.82 9.51
C ALA A 55 3.16 11.12 8.24
N PRO A 56 4.36 10.55 8.07
CA PRO A 56 5.16 10.75 6.85
C PRO A 56 4.35 10.44 5.59
N THR A 57 4.26 11.39 4.67
CA THR A 57 3.50 11.22 3.43
C THR A 57 4.28 10.45 2.37
N GLN A 58 5.60 10.36 2.49
CA GLN A 58 6.47 9.65 1.58
C GLN A 58 7.50 8.82 2.35
N TYR A 59 7.76 7.60 1.90
CA TYR A 59 8.79 6.73 2.47
C TYR A 59 9.21 5.64 1.49
N GLU A 60 10.44 5.17 1.64
CA GLU A 60 10.92 3.98 0.95
C GLU A 60 10.23 2.74 1.52
N ALA A 61 9.87 1.83 0.62
CA ALA A 61 9.30 0.54 0.95
C ALA A 61 9.81 -0.50 -0.05
N ARG A 62 9.67 -1.77 0.31
CA ARG A 62 9.81 -2.87 -0.66
C ARG A 62 8.43 -3.41 -0.98
N ILE A 63 8.23 -3.95 -2.18
CA ILE A 63 7.02 -4.73 -2.49
C ILE A 63 7.40 -6.06 -3.11
N ARG A 64 6.61 -7.09 -2.80
CA ARG A 64 6.79 -8.44 -3.34
C ARG A 64 6.01 -8.56 -4.65
N ARG A 65 6.72 -8.81 -5.75
CA ARG A 65 6.12 -9.08 -7.07
C ARG A 65 5.51 -10.49 -7.10
N ARG A 66 4.70 -10.78 -8.11
CA ARG A 66 4.09 -12.12 -8.31
C ARG A 66 5.12 -13.25 -8.36
N ASP A 67 6.26 -13.00 -8.99
CA ASP A 67 7.35 -13.98 -9.12
C ASP A 67 8.14 -14.20 -7.81
N GLY A 68 7.77 -13.50 -6.73
CA GLY A 68 8.45 -13.54 -5.44
C GLY A 68 9.64 -12.59 -5.31
N SER A 69 10.05 -11.91 -6.40
CA SER A 69 11.12 -10.93 -6.33
C SER A 69 10.69 -9.66 -5.59
N MET A 70 11.67 -9.01 -4.96
CA MET A 70 11.47 -7.80 -4.18
C MET A 70 11.95 -6.60 -4.99
N ILE A 71 11.14 -5.55 -5.03
CA ILE A 71 11.53 -4.26 -5.64
C ILE A 71 11.42 -3.14 -4.62
N ASP A 72 12.40 -2.24 -4.67
CA ASP A 72 12.41 -1.00 -3.92
C ASP A 72 11.51 0.02 -4.60
N VAL A 73 10.62 0.65 -3.82
CA VAL A 73 9.67 1.65 -4.28
C VAL A 73 9.64 2.83 -3.31
N ILE A 74 9.27 4.00 -3.84
CA ILE A 74 8.92 5.15 -3.02
C ILE A 74 7.39 5.20 -2.96
N MET A 75 6.85 5.06 -1.76
CA MET A 75 5.42 5.13 -1.50
C MET A 75 5.05 6.56 -1.14
N SER A 76 4.02 7.10 -1.79
CA SER A 76 3.36 8.35 -1.41
C SER A 76 1.93 8.05 -0.94
N VAL A 77 1.62 8.37 0.31
CA VAL A 77 0.35 7.99 0.96
C VAL A 77 -0.35 9.21 1.54
N THR A 78 -1.60 9.40 1.10
CA THR A 78 -2.48 10.48 1.58
C THR A 78 -3.84 9.89 1.91
N ALA A 79 -4.39 10.28 3.07
CA ALA A 79 -5.77 9.94 3.42
C ALA A 79 -6.73 10.83 2.62
N ILE A 80 -7.61 10.21 1.83
CA ILE A 80 -8.67 10.90 1.11
C ILE A 80 -9.99 10.54 1.79
N ARG A 81 -10.70 11.56 2.30
CA ARG A 81 -12.09 11.39 2.74
C ARG A 81 -12.98 11.40 1.50
N MET A 82 -13.51 10.24 1.13
CA MET A 82 -14.57 10.19 0.12
C MET A 82 -15.88 10.56 0.79
N GLY A 83 -16.39 11.76 0.49
CA GLY A 83 -17.63 12.28 1.05
C GLY A 83 -18.84 12.05 0.14
N GLY A 84 -19.98 11.72 0.76
CA GLY A 84 -21.34 11.81 0.22
C GLY A 84 -21.86 10.54 -0.45
#